data_AF-A0A7W1J7W6-F1
#
_entry.id   AF-A0A7W1J7W6-F1
#
_cell.length_a   1.000
_cell.length_b   1.000
_cell.length_c   1.000
_cell.angle_alpha   90.00
_cell.angle_beta   90.00
_cell.angle_gamma   90.00
#
_symmetry.space_group_name_H-M   'P 1'
#
loop_
_entity.id
_entity.type
_entity.pdbx_description
1 polymer ?
#
loop_
_entity_poly.entity_id
_entity_poly.type
_entity_poly.pdbx_seq_one_letter_code
_entity_poly.pdbx_strand_id
1 'polypeptide(L)'
;MSEKFHKPLGSKIRILRQMQGISQKAIAVKLNISQAAYSKIENKKTILTEERLKIILKELNVSDEILRNFDLNEVLKNRSS
;
A
#
# COMPACT_ATOMS: atom_id res chain seq x y z
N MET A 1 -11.41 20.06 -1.79
CA MET A 1 -10.36 19.82 -0.77
C MET A 1 -10.09 18.33 -0.73
N SER A 2 -8.90 17.88 -1.11
CA SER A 2 -8.55 16.46 -1.03
C SER A 2 -8.21 16.11 0.42
N GLU A 3 -9.01 15.24 1.04
CA GLU A 3 -8.71 14.69 2.37
C GLU A 3 -7.34 14.02 2.33
N LYS A 4 -6.40 14.54 3.12
CA LYS A 4 -5.11 13.88 3.36
C LYS A 4 -5.38 12.68 4.25
N PHE A 5 -5.29 11.46 3.73
CA PHE A 5 -5.36 10.24 4.55
C PHE A 5 -4.18 10.22 5.53
N HIS A 6 -4.46 10.56 6.80
CA HIS A 6 -3.47 10.57 7.89
C HIS A 6 -3.28 9.20 8.57
N LYS A 7 -3.88 8.12 8.04
CA LYS A 7 -3.66 6.77 8.58
C LYS A 7 -2.44 6.13 7.92
N PRO A 8 -1.66 5.33 8.66
CA PRO A 8 -0.48 4.67 8.12
C PRO A 8 -0.86 3.47 7.21
N LEU A 9 -1.31 3.79 5.99
CA LEU A 9 -1.73 2.83 4.97
C LEU A 9 -0.56 2.02 4.39
N GLY A 10 0.68 2.51 4.53
CA GLY A 10 1.88 1.88 3.99
C GLY A 10 2.02 0.40 4.36
N SER A 11 1.73 0.04 5.61
CA SER A 11 1.81 -1.35 6.07
C SER A 11 0.72 -2.23 5.47
N LYS A 12 -0.49 -1.69 5.26
CA LYS A 12 -1.58 -2.41 4.60
C LYS A 12 -1.24 -2.66 3.12
N ILE A 13 -0.77 -1.62 2.43
CA ILE A 13 -0.31 -1.68 1.03
C ILE A 13 0.76 -2.75 0.87
N ARG A 14 1.75 -2.78 1.78
CA ARG A 14 2.82 -3.79 1.76
C ARG A 14 2.28 -5.21 1.79
N ILE A 15 1.34 -5.49 2.69
CA ILE A 15 0.80 -6.85 2.82
C ILE A 15 -0.06 -7.21 1.62
N LEU A 16 -0.95 -6.32 1.18
CA LEU A 16 -1.75 -6.53 -0.03
C LEU A 16 -0.84 -6.80 -1.24
N ARG A 17 0.23 -6.01 -1.42
CA ARG A 17 1.22 -6.23 -2.46
C ARG A 17 1.89 -7.60 -2.36
N GLN A 18 2.30 -8.01 -1.16
CA GLN A 18 2.92 -9.31 -0.94
C GLN A 18 1.94 -10.47 -1.20
N MET A 19 0.66 -10.32 -0.87
CA MET A 19 -0.38 -11.31 -1.18
C MET A 19 -0.59 -11.47 -2.68
N GLN A 20 -0.45 -10.39 -3.45
CA GLN A 20 -0.51 -10.41 -4.91
C GLN A 20 0.81 -10.86 -5.58
N GLY A 21 1.87 -11.14 -4.82
CA GLY A 21 3.18 -11.53 -5.37
C GLY A 21 3.89 -10.42 -6.16
N ILE A 22 3.44 -9.16 -6.04
CA ILE A 22 3.98 -8.04 -6.83
C ILE A 22 5.24 -7.50 -6.16
N SER A 23 6.30 -7.21 -6.92
CA SER A 23 7.52 -6.61 -6.37
C SER A 23 7.36 -5.11 -6.08
N GLN A 24 8.13 -4.58 -5.13
CA GLN A 24 8.19 -3.13 -4.88
C GLN A 24 8.64 -2.35 -6.13
N LYS A 25 9.56 -2.93 -6.93
CA LYS A 25 10.05 -2.34 -8.17
C LYS A 25 8.94 -2.19 -9.20
N ALA A 26 8.03 -3.17 -9.32
CA ALA A 26 6.92 -3.12 -10.26
C ALA A 26 5.99 -1.93 -9.98
N ILE A 27 5.58 -1.73 -8.73
CA ILE A 27 4.73 -0.58 -8.36
C ILE A 27 5.49 0.75 -8.51
N ALA A 28 6.77 0.78 -8.14
CA ALA A 28 7.60 1.99 -8.24
C ALA A 28 7.70 2.50 -9.70
N VAL A 29 7.85 1.59 -10.67
CA VAL A 29 7.85 1.92 -12.11
C VAL A 29 6.54 2.58 -12.52
N LYS A 30 5.39 2.06 -12.05
CA LYS A 30 4.05 2.59 -12.37
C LYS A 30 3.81 3.98 -11.78
N LEU A 31 4.39 4.24 -10.62
CA LEU A 31 4.34 5.54 -9.95
C LEU A 31 5.41 6.52 -10.45
N ASN A 32 6.28 6.10 -11.37
CA ASN A 32 7.44 6.86 -11.83
C ASN A 32 8.33 7.36 -10.66
N ILE A 33 8.61 6.47 -9.70
CA ILE A 33 9.49 6.74 -8.56
C ILE A 33 10.55 5.65 -8.41
N SER A 34 11.58 5.90 -7.60
CA SER A 34 12.54 4.86 -7.25
C SER A 34 11.92 3.79 -6.34
N GLN A 35 12.44 2.56 -6.41
CA GLN A 35 12.02 1.49 -5.49
C GLN A 35 12.30 1.87 -4.02
N ALA A 36 13.37 2.63 -3.75
CA ALA A 36 13.66 3.17 -2.43
C ALA A 36 12.59 4.16 -1.95
N ALA A 37 12.08 5.03 -2.84
CA ALA A 37 10.97 5.93 -2.53
C ALA A 37 9.68 5.15 -2.25
N TYR A 38 9.39 4.10 -3.01
CA TYR A 38 8.25 3.23 -2.73
C TYR A 38 8.40 2.46 -1.40
N SER A 39 9.60 1.99 -1.08
CA SER A 39 9.88 1.36 0.22
C SER A 39 9.63 2.33 1.39
N LYS A 40 9.92 3.62 1.24
CA LYS A 40 9.58 4.64 2.25
C LYS A 40 8.08 4.80 2.45
N ILE A 41 7.28 4.68 1.38
CA ILE A 41 5.81 4.67 1.46
C ILE A 41 5.33 3.49 2.32
N GLU A 42 5.79 2.27 2.03
CA GLU A 42 5.39 1.06 2.78
C GLU A 42 5.79 1.10 4.26
N ASN A 43 6.94 1.74 4.56
CA ASN A 43 7.47 1.85 5.91
C ASN A 43 6.99 3.11 6.67
N LYS A 44 5.90 3.75 6.23
CA LYS A 44 5.29 4.93 6.89
C LYS A 44 6.22 6.15 6.98
N LYS A 45 7.23 6.24 6.12
CA LYS A 45 8.22 7.35 6.09
C LYS A 45 7.84 8.48 5.13
N THR A 46 6.68 8.38 4.47
CA THR A 46 6.22 9.37 3.47
C THR A 46 4.70 9.41 3.44
N ILE A 47 4.12 10.61 3.34
CA ILE A 47 2.68 10.82 3.17
C ILE A 47 2.30 10.43 1.74
N LEU A 48 1.28 9.58 1.61
CA LEU A 48 0.74 9.16 0.33
C LEU A 48 -0.36 10.13 -0.11
N THR A 49 -0.30 10.59 -1.36
CA THR A 49 -1.39 11.37 -1.95
C THR A 49 -2.49 10.43 -2.44
N GLU A 50 -3.73 10.93 -2.52
CA GLU A 50 -4.88 10.19 -3.07
C GLU A 50 -4.61 9.63 -4.47
N GLU A 51 -3.99 10.42 -5.33
CA GLU A 51 -3.65 10.01 -6.69
C GLU A 51 -2.70 8.80 -6.70
N ARG A 52 -1.63 8.86 -5.88
CA ARG A 52 -0.68 7.75 -5.75
C ARG A 52 -1.33 6.53 -5.13
N LEU A 53 -2.23 6.71 -4.17
CA LEU A 53 -3.00 5.63 -3.58
C LEU A 53 -3.86 4.91 -4.63
N LYS A 54 -4.60 5.65 -5.45
CA LYS A 54 -5.43 5.08 -6.53
C LYS A 54 -4.61 4.29 -7.54
N ILE A 55 -3.42 4.79 -7.92
CA ILE A 55 -2.52 4.05 -8.82
C ILE A 55 -2.08 2.74 -8.17
N ILE A 56 -1.67 2.77 -6.90
CA ILE A 56 -1.27 1.56 -6.17
C ILE A 56 -2.44 0.56 -6.10
N LEU A 57 -3.62 1.01 -5.70
CA LEU A 57 -4.81 0.16 -5.59
C LEU A 57 -5.18 -0.50 -6.92
N LYS A 58 -5.11 0.25 -8.02
CA LYS A 58 -5.31 -0.26 -9.37
C LYS A 58 -4.31 -1.35 -9.74
N GLU A 59 -3.02 -1.13 -9.47
CA GLU A 59 -1.97 -2.12 -9.77
C GLU A 59 -2.06 -3.36 -8.88
N LEU A 60 -2.55 -3.21 -7.65
CA LEU A 60 -2.82 -4.33 -6.75
C LEU A 60 -4.15 -5.05 -7.08
N ASN A 61 -4.95 -4.52 -7.99
CA ASN A 61 -6.32 -4.96 -8.27
C ASN A 61 -7.18 -5.02 -6.97
N VAL A 62 -7.07 -3.99 -6.14
CA VAL A 62 -7.74 -3.86 -4.85
C VAL A 62 -8.62 -2.61 -4.84
N SER A 63 -9.84 -2.71 -4.31
CA SER A 63 -10.72 -1.56 -4.12
C SER A 63 -10.39 -0.79 -2.83
N ASP A 64 -10.77 0.50 -2.79
CA ASP A 64 -10.69 1.31 -1.57
C ASP A 64 -11.42 0.67 -0.38
N GLU A 65 -12.51 -0.05 -0.64
CA GLU A 65 -13.27 -0.78 0.38
C GLU A 65 -12.44 -1.86 1.05
N ILE A 66 -11.74 -2.70 0.26
CA ILE A 66 -10.85 -3.73 0.79
C ILE A 66 -9.78 -3.08 1.67
N LEU A 67 -9.16 -1.97 1.22
CA LEU A 67 -8.13 -1.29 2.01
C LEU A 67 -8.66 -0.73 3.35
N ARG A 68 -9.89 -0.22 3.35
CA ARG A 68 -10.57 0.32 4.55
C ARG A 68 -10.89 -0.80 5.54
N ASN A 69 -11.44 -1.89 5.05
CA ASN A 69 -11.86 -3.05 5.84
C ASN A 69 -10.70 -4.00 6.18
N PHE A 70 -9.52 -3.81 5.59
CA PHE A 70 -8.35 -4.62 5.86
C PHE A 70 -7.88 -4.46 7.31
N ASP A 71 -8.12 -5.48 8.13
CA ASP A 71 -7.57 -5.57 9.48
C ASP A 71 -6.17 -6.20 9.43
N LEU A 72 -5.18 -5.35 9.66
CA LEU A 72 -3.78 -5.73 9.70
C LEU A 72 -3.49 -6.75 10.83
N ASN A 73 -4.12 -6.59 11.99
CA ASN A 73 -3.83 -7.41 13.16
C ASN A 73 -4.32 -8.84 12.95
N GLU A 74 -5.50 -9.01 12.36
CA GLU A 74 -6.07 -10.32 12.05
C GLU A 74 -5.22 -11.08 11.02
N VAL A 75 -4.75 -10.41 9.96
CA VAL A 75 -3.90 -11.05 8.96
C VAL A 75 -2.54 -11.47 9.52
N LEU A 76 -1.96 -10.68 10.44
CA LEU A 76 -0.67 -11.01 11.04
C LEU A 76 -0.76 -12.18 12.02
N LYS A 77 -1.81 -12.27 12.84
CA LYS A 77 -2.05 -13.42 13.75
C LYS A 77 -2.10 -14.74 12.98
N ASN A 78 -2.79 -14.77 11.85
CA ASN A 78 -2.95 -15.98 11.03
C ASN A 78 -1.65 -16.44 10.34
N ARG A 79 -0.60 -15.62 10.30
CA ARG A 79 0.72 -15.98 9.72
C ARG A 79 1.74 -16.45 10.77
N SER A 80 1.45 -16.24 12.05
CA SER A 80 2.34 -16.60 13.17
C SER A 80 1.96 -17.93 13.83
N SER A 81 0.97 -18.63 13.27
CA SER A 81 0.47 -19.94 13.72
C SER A 81 0.86 -21.04 12.74
#